data_AF-A0A0R2TJA6-F1
#
_entry.id   AF-A0A0R2TJA6-F1
#
_cell.length_a   1.000
_cell.length_b   1.000
_cell.length_c   1.000
_cell.angle_alpha   90.00
_cell.angle_beta   90.00
_cell.angle_gamma   90.00
#
_symmetry.space_group_name_H-M   'P 1'
#
loop_
_entity.id
_entity.type
_entity.pdbx_description
1 polymer ?
#
loop_
_entity_poly.entity_id
_entity_poly.type
_entity_poly.pdbx_seq_one_letter_code
_entity_poly.pdbx_strand_id
1 'polypeptide(L)' 'MADEVVEVEAAGGDFGQVHHLVSGANQEKAWTTGDIEAGMVTVGMCGGLINDIPSCEERQEHCNRC' A
#
# COMPACT_ATOMS: atom_id res chain seq x y z
N MET A 1 -0.70 10.58 6.15
CA MET A 1 -1.93 10.55 5.32
C MET A 1 -2.99 9.57 5.87
N ALA A 2 -2.60 8.36 6.30
CA ALA A 2 -3.55 7.39 6.84
C ALA A 2 -4.29 7.88 8.10
N ASP A 3 -3.59 8.54 9.02
CA ASP A 3 -4.21 9.09 10.24
C ASP A 3 -5.30 10.10 9.92
N GLU A 4 -5.11 10.95 8.90
CA GLU A 4 -6.10 11.94 8.49
C GLU A 4 -7.39 11.29 7.95
N VAL A 5 -7.26 10.19 7.21
CA VAL A 5 -8.43 9.40 6.77
C VAL A 5 -9.19 8.86 7.97
N VAL A 6 -8.48 8.30 8.96
CA VAL A 6 -9.07 7.75 10.18
C VAL A 6 -9.81 8.84 10.97
N GLU A 7 -9.24 10.03 11.12
CA GLU A 7 -9.89 11.15 11.80
C GLU A 7 -11.18 11.60 11.09
N VAL A 8 -11.17 11.68 9.75
CA VAL A 8 -12.37 12.04 8.97
C VAL A 8 -13.45 10.96 9.07
N GLU A 9 -13.07 9.69 9.00
CA GLU A 9 -14.00 8.56 9.15
C GLU A 9 -14.61 8.52 10.55
N ALA A 10 -13.79 8.73 11.60
CA ALA A 10 -14.24 8.78 12.99
C ALA A 10 -15.19 9.95 13.26
N ALA A 11 -15.05 11.06 12.53
CA ALA A 11 -15.95 12.20 12.57
C ALA A 11 -17.26 12.00 11.77
N GLY A 12 -17.43 10.87 11.07
CA GLY A 12 -18.59 10.60 10.21
C GLY A 12 -18.59 11.41 8.90
N GLY A 13 -17.41 11.81 8.42
CA GLY A 13 -17.23 12.55 7.18
C GLY A 13 -17.57 11.74 5.92
N ASP A 14 -17.79 12.45 4.81
CA ASP A 14 -18.10 11.84 3.52
C ASP A 14 -16.83 11.45 2.74
N PHE A 15 -16.97 10.50 1.81
CA PHE A 15 -15.88 10.05 0.95
C PHE A 15 -15.20 11.19 0.17
N GLY A 16 -15.95 12.23 -0.22
CA GLY A 16 -15.38 13.40 -0.91
C GLY A 16 -14.25 14.09 -0.12
N GLN A 17 -14.27 14.00 1.22
CA GLN A 17 -13.26 14.57 2.10
C GLN A 17 -11.94 13.77 2.10
N VAL A 18 -12.00 12.46 1.87
CA VAL A 18 -10.82 11.57 1.87
C VAL A 18 -10.36 11.16 0.48
N HIS A 19 -11.17 11.38 -0.56
CA HIS A 19 -10.89 10.95 -1.93
C HIS A 19 -9.49 11.36 -2.43
N HIS A 20 -9.07 12.60 -2.13
CA HIS A 20 -7.75 13.09 -2.55
C HIS A 20 -6.59 12.37 -1.83
N LEU A 21 -6.78 11.91 -0.59
CA LEU A 21 -5.80 11.16 0.19
C LEU A 21 -5.65 9.72 -0.32
N VAL A 22 -6.74 9.11 -0.80
CA VAL A 22 -6.79 7.70 -1.23
C VAL A 22 -6.72 7.51 -2.75
N SER A 23 -6.55 8.60 -3.50
CA SER A 23 -6.64 8.58 -4.97
C SER A 23 -5.58 7.69 -5.63
N GLY A 24 -5.98 6.94 -6.66
CA GLY A 24 -5.07 6.07 -7.42
C GLY A 24 -3.89 6.81 -8.06
N ALA A 25 -4.07 8.07 -8.45
CA ALA A 25 -3.00 8.90 -9.02
C ALA A 25 -1.85 9.15 -8.02
N ASN A 26 -2.16 9.26 -6.72
CA ASN A 26 -1.14 9.38 -5.68
C ASN A 26 -0.43 8.04 -5.45
N GLN A 27 -1.16 6.92 -5.53
CA GLN A 27 -0.57 5.58 -5.45
C GLN A 27 0.42 5.33 -6.61
N GLU A 28 0.05 5.71 -7.83
CA GLU A 28 0.92 5.59 -9.01
C GLU A 28 2.24 6.34 -8.84
N LYS A 29 2.17 7.57 -8.28
CA LYS A 29 3.38 8.33 -7.94
C LYS A 29 4.24 7.59 -6.95
N ALA A 30 3.67 7.12 -5.83
CA ALA A 30 4.41 6.38 -4.81
C ALA A 30 5.14 5.17 -5.39
N TRP A 31 4.47 4.37 -6.24
CA TRP A 31 5.08 3.21 -6.89
C TRP A 31 6.19 3.58 -7.89
N THR A 32 6.03 4.68 -8.62
CA THR A 32 6.96 5.05 -9.69
C THR A 32 8.19 5.80 -9.17
N THR A 33 8.03 6.62 -8.13
CA THR A 33 9.12 7.43 -7.56
C THR A 33 9.80 6.74 -6.38
N GLY A 34 9.15 5.76 -5.75
CA GLY A 34 9.59 5.17 -4.49
C GLY A 34 9.34 6.04 -3.26
N ASP A 35 8.63 7.16 -3.42
CA ASP A 35 8.23 8.03 -2.31
C ASP A 35 6.96 7.49 -1.64
N ILE A 36 7.14 6.84 -0.49
CA ILE A 36 6.04 6.23 0.29
C ILE A 36 5.06 7.27 0.86
N GLU A 37 5.44 8.54 0.93
CA GLU A 37 4.59 9.63 1.41
C GLU A 37 3.79 10.27 0.27
N ALA A 38 4.06 9.91 -0.99
CA ALA A 38 3.35 10.48 -2.14
C ALA A 38 1.93 9.92 -2.31
N GLY A 39 1.59 8.81 -1.67
CA GLY A 39 0.27 8.19 -1.71
C GLY A 39 0.18 6.91 -0.89
N MET A 40 -1.05 6.44 -0.66
CA MET A 40 -1.27 5.17 0.04
C MET A 40 -0.74 3.97 -0.76
N VAL A 41 -0.02 3.08 -0.08
CA VAL A 41 0.54 1.85 -0.66
C VAL A 41 -0.24 0.66 -0.14
N THR A 42 -0.77 -0.15 -1.06
CA THR A 42 -1.53 -1.35 -0.71
C THR A 42 -0.58 -2.53 -0.49
N VAL A 43 -0.59 -3.10 0.72
CA VAL A 43 0.16 -4.31 1.05
C VAL A 43 -0.66 -5.20 2.00
N GLY A 44 -0.63 -6.51 1.78
CA GLY A 44 -1.25 -7.47 2.70
C GLY A 44 -0.40 -7.71 3.94
N MET A 45 -1.01 -8.26 5.01
CA MET A 45 -0.28 -8.59 6.25
C MET A 45 0.91 -9.54 6.04
N CYS A 46 0.86 -10.38 4.99
CA CYS A 46 1.97 -11.26 4.63
C CYS A 46 3.27 -10.50 4.29
N GLY A 47 3.19 -9.20 3.97
CA GLY A 47 4.37 -8.35 3.76
C GLY A 47 5.34 -8.37 4.94
N GLY A 48 4.85 -8.51 6.18
CA GLY A 48 5.70 -8.64 7.37
C GLY A 48 6.50 -9.95 7.45
N LEU A 49 6.20 -10.94 6.59
CA LEU A 49 6.94 -12.20 6.48
C LEU A 49 7.99 -12.16 5.36
N ILE A 50 7.96 -11.14 4.50
CA ILE A 50 8.89 -11.00 3.36
C ILE A 50 10.16 -10.31 3.85
N ASN A 51 11.27 -11.03 3.83
CA ASN A 51 12.58 -10.54 4.28
C ASN A 51 13.64 -10.55 3.16
N ASP A 52 13.23 -10.92 1.93
CA ASP A 52 14.08 -11.03 0.75
C ASP A 52 13.32 -10.56 -0.52
N ILE A 53 14.07 -10.33 -1.59
CA ILE A 53 13.53 -9.92 -2.90
C ILE A 53 14.09 -10.85 -3.98
N PRO A 54 13.61 -12.10 -4.06
CA PRO A 54 14.00 -13.04 -5.12
C PRO A 54 13.32 -12.69 -6.44
N SER A 55 13.84 -13.23 -7.54
CA SER A 55 13.11 -13.24 -8.81
C SER A 55 11.81 -14.05 -8.70
N CYS A 56 10.90 -13.83 -9.65
CA CYS A 56 9.65 -14.59 -9.70
C CYS A 56 9.87 -16.11 -9.82
N GLU A 57 10.90 -16.53 -10.58
CA GLU A 57 11.27 -17.93 -10.77
C GLU A 57 11.73 -18.58 -9.46
N GLU A 58 12.71 -17.96 -8.78
CA GLU A 58 13.22 -18.44 -7.49
C GLU A 58 12.13 -18.54 -6.41
N ARG A 59 11.21 -17.55 -6.37
CA ARG A 59 10.10 -17.54 -5.40
C ARG A 59 9.13 -18.69 -5.65
N GLN A 60 8.83 -18.99 -6.91
CA GLN A 60 7.94 -20.08 -7.28
C GLN A 60 8.53 -21.44 -6.87
N GLU A 61 9.82 -21.66 -7.14
CA GLU A 61 10.50 -22.87 -6.71
C GLU A 61 10.53 -23.02 -5.20
N HIS A 62 10.77 -21.94 -4.44
CA HIS A 62 10.74 -21.98 -2.98
C HIS A 62 9.37 -22.39 -2.44
N CYS A 63 8.30 -21.78 -2.97
CA CYS A 63 6.92 -22.07 -2.55
C CYS A 63 6.53 -23.54 -2.79
N ASN A 64 6.98 -24.12 -3.91
CA ASN A 64 6.67 -25.49 -4.31
C ASN A 64 7.44 -26.58 -3.52
N ARG A 65 8.42 -26.20 -2.68
CA ARG A 65 9.19 -27.14 -1.85
C ARG A 65 8.64 -27.28 -0.42
N CYS A 66 7.67 -26.47 -0.03
CA CYS A 66 6.96 -26.54 1.24
C CYS A 66 5.83 -27.58 1.18
#